data_AF-A0A7W0XC39-F1
#
_entry.id   AF-A0A7W0XC39-F1
#
_cell.length_a   1.000
_cell.length_b   1.000
_cell.length_c   1.000
_cell.angle_alpha   90.00
_cell.angle_beta   90.00
_cell.angle_gamma   90.00
#
_symmetry.space_group_name_H-M   'P 1'
#
loop_
_entity.id
_entity.type
_entity.pdbx_description
1 polymer ?
#
loop_
_entity_poly.entity_id
_entity_poly.type
_entity_poly.pdbx_seq_one_letter_code
_entity_poly.pdbx_strand_id
1 'polypeptide(L)'
;MAATVKHLDTSDDSRRKLIIVVAIIAALVIAVFFYFLLRASSTGGSVDPVLEGALRAGSQDWEQYQSKIVLDKPEADEAKRALGDIVMNLQTTIRNFTGRTLNGLEIRGAVVDHQGKPVKERTLVVIPTTRQPELETNRTMVVAVRLEGMKDSDDRANIQMEVTGIKFKQ
;
A
#
# COMPACT_ATOMS: atom_id res chain seq x y z
N MET A 1 24.14 -22.91 -77.60
CA MET A 1 23.54 -21.72 -76.97
C MET A 1 23.20 -22.09 -75.53
N ALA A 2 23.97 -21.61 -74.56
CA ALA A 2 23.83 -21.97 -73.15
C ALA A 2 22.96 -20.94 -72.40
N ALA A 3 22.10 -21.44 -71.52
CA ALA A 3 21.14 -20.71 -70.71
C ALA A 3 21.82 -19.81 -69.66
N THR A 4 21.14 -18.75 -69.23
CA THR A 4 21.35 -18.17 -67.90
C THR A 4 19.99 -17.75 -67.35
N VAL A 5 19.51 -18.58 -66.43
CA VAL A 5 18.32 -18.34 -65.61
C VAL A 5 18.67 -17.23 -64.63
N LYS A 6 17.93 -16.11 -64.66
CA LYS A 6 18.01 -15.08 -63.61
C LYS A 6 17.40 -15.65 -62.34
N HIS A 7 18.26 -15.95 -61.37
CA HIS A 7 17.89 -16.47 -60.06
C HIS A 7 17.33 -15.35 -59.16
N LEU A 8 16.35 -15.72 -58.34
CA LEU A 8 15.54 -14.89 -57.45
C LEU A 8 16.37 -14.31 -56.28
N ASP A 9 16.54 -12.98 -56.22
CA ASP A 9 17.21 -12.28 -55.10
C ASP A 9 16.28 -11.36 -54.28
N THR A 10 15.00 -11.20 -54.67
CA THR A 10 14.07 -10.27 -54.02
C THR A 10 13.38 -10.84 -52.77
N SER A 11 13.44 -12.16 -52.57
CA SER A 11 12.77 -12.87 -51.47
C SER A 11 13.48 -12.68 -50.12
N ASP A 12 14.81 -12.65 -50.11
CA ASP A 12 15.58 -12.75 -48.87
C ASP A 12 15.69 -11.40 -48.13
N ASP A 13 15.84 -10.30 -48.88
CA ASP A 13 15.86 -8.95 -48.31
C ASP A 13 14.51 -8.55 -47.70
N SER A 14 13.39 -8.95 -48.32
CA SER A 14 12.04 -8.71 -47.77
C SER A 14 11.80 -9.47 -46.47
N ARG A 15 12.25 -10.73 -46.37
CA ARG A 15 12.14 -11.52 -45.14
C ARG A 15 13.02 -10.95 -44.03
N ARG A 16 14.26 -10.56 -44.35
CA ARG A 16 15.18 -9.94 -43.39
C ARG A 16 14.64 -8.61 -42.86
N LYS A 17 14.10 -7.75 -43.73
CA LYS A 17 13.44 -6.50 -43.33
C LYS A 17 12.23 -6.75 -42.45
N LEU A 18 11.39 -7.73 -42.80
CA LEU A 18 10.22 -8.10 -42.00
C LEU A 18 10.62 -8.62 -40.62
N ILE A 19 11.64 -9.48 -40.53
CA ILE A 19 12.16 -9.98 -39.24
C ILE A 19 12.69 -8.82 -38.37
N ILE A 20 13.43 -7.87 -38.95
CA ILE A 20 13.95 -6.71 -38.21
C ILE A 20 12.80 -5.83 -37.68
N VAL A 21 11.79 -5.56 -38.51
CA VAL A 21 10.62 -4.75 -38.10
C VAL A 21 9.87 -5.44 -36.96
N VAL A 22 9.63 -6.76 -37.08
CA VAL A 22 8.96 -7.53 -36.02
C VAL A 22 9.77 -7.53 -34.72
N ALA A 23 11.09 -7.68 -34.80
CA ALA A 23 11.96 -7.65 -33.63
C ALA A 23 11.92 -6.30 -32.90
N ILE A 24 11.90 -5.18 -33.64
CA ILE A 24 11.79 -3.83 -33.06
C ILE A 24 10.43 -3.64 -32.37
N ILE A 25 9.34 -4.06 -33.01
CA ILE A 25 8.00 -3.95 -32.43
C ILE A 25 7.91 -4.80 -31.15
N ALA A 26 8.42 -6.03 -31.18
CA ALA A 26 8.46 -6.90 -30.00
C ALA A 26 9.26 -6.27 -28.86
N ALA A 27 10.43 -5.69 -29.14
CA ALA A 27 11.25 -5.01 -28.13
C ALA A 27 10.53 -3.80 -27.52
N LEU A 28 9.81 -3.00 -28.33
CA LEU A 28 9.02 -1.87 -27.85
C LEU A 28 7.85 -2.33 -26.96
N VAL A 29 7.14 -3.39 -27.35
CA VAL A 29 6.05 -3.96 -26.56
C VAL A 29 6.58 -4.47 -25.21
N ILE A 30 7.71 -5.17 -25.21
CA ILE A 30 8.37 -5.65 -23.99
C ILE A 30 8.76 -4.45 -23.12
N ALA A 31 9.38 -3.41 -23.67
CA ALA A 31 9.78 -2.22 -22.92
C ALA A 31 8.59 -1.48 -22.29
N VAL A 32 7.49 -1.30 -23.04
CA VAL A 32 6.26 -0.70 -22.53
C VAL A 32 5.64 -1.58 -21.44
N PHE A 33 5.58 -2.89 -21.65
CA PHE A 33 5.06 -3.84 -20.68
C PHE A 33 5.86 -3.82 -19.37
N PHE A 34 7.19 -3.84 -19.45
CA PHE A 34 8.05 -3.72 -18.28
C PHE A 34 7.93 -2.35 -17.61
N TYR A 35 7.79 -1.27 -18.36
CA TYR A 35 7.54 0.06 -17.80
C TYR A 35 6.22 0.11 -17.01
N PHE A 36 5.14 -0.46 -17.54
CA PHE A 36 3.87 -0.57 -16.83
C PHE A 36 3.97 -1.50 -15.62
N LEU A 37 4.63 -2.65 -15.74
CA LEU A 37 4.85 -3.56 -14.62
C LEU A 37 5.66 -2.90 -13.50
N LEU A 38 6.74 -2.19 -13.81
CA LEU A 38 7.55 -1.48 -12.81
C LEU A 38 6.76 -0.38 -12.11
N ARG A 39 5.88 0.32 -12.84
CA ARG A 39 4.98 1.33 -12.26
C ARG A 39 3.82 0.74 -11.44
N ALA A 40 3.36 -0.46 -11.78
CA ALA A 40 2.39 -1.20 -10.97
C ALA A 40 3.05 -1.90 -9.76
N SER A 41 4.34 -2.20 -9.84
CA SER A 41 5.10 -2.86 -8.77
C SER A 41 5.59 -1.90 -7.69
N SER A 42 5.55 -0.57 -7.93
CA SER A 42 5.83 0.42 -6.88
C SER A 42 4.76 0.45 -5.77
N THR A 43 3.59 -0.16 -6.00
CA THR A 43 2.72 -0.65 -4.92
C THR A 43 3.23 -2.00 -4.43
N GLY A 44 4.39 -1.99 -3.76
CA GLY A 44 4.82 -3.09 -2.90
C GLY A 44 3.88 -3.18 -1.71
N GLY A 45 2.67 -3.69 -1.96
CA GLY A 45 1.64 -3.91 -0.96
C GLY A 45 1.80 -5.32 -0.42
N SER A 46 2.33 -5.44 0.80
CA SER A 46 1.87 -6.50 1.67
C SER A 46 0.33 -6.43 1.65
N VAL A 47 -0.35 -7.56 1.37
CA VAL A 47 -1.79 -7.62 1.59
C VAL A 47 -1.99 -7.37 3.08
N ASP A 48 -2.43 -6.16 3.42
CA ASP A 48 -2.57 -5.76 4.81
C ASP A 48 -3.64 -6.66 5.45
N PRO A 49 -3.37 -7.22 6.64
CA PRO A 49 -4.31 -8.10 7.31
C PRO A 49 -5.62 -7.35 7.56
N VAL A 50 -6.72 -7.90 7.08
CA VAL A 50 -8.07 -7.34 7.22
C VAL A 50 -8.77 -8.04 8.38
N LEU A 51 -9.34 -7.26 9.30
CA LEU A 51 -10.11 -7.81 10.41
C LEU A 51 -11.47 -8.36 9.93
N GLU A 52 -11.65 -9.68 10.01
CA GLU A 52 -12.87 -10.37 9.58
C GLU A 52 -14.07 -10.10 10.53
N GLY A 53 -15.22 -9.79 9.91
CA GLY A 53 -16.47 -9.49 10.62
C GLY A 53 -16.44 -8.18 11.39
N ALA A 54 -15.53 -7.27 11.05
CA ALA A 54 -15.46 -5.94 11.63
C ALA A 54 -16.57 -5.02 11.09
N LEU A 55 -17.10 -4.16 11.94
CA LEU A 55 -17.82 -2.96 11.52
C LEU A 55 -16.85 -2.04 10.78
N ARG A 56 -17.32 -1.45 9.67
CA ARG A 56 -16.54 -0.57 8.79
C ARG A 56 -17.35 0.63 8.35
N ALA A 57 -16.66 1.64 7.81
CA ALA A 57 -17.29 2.79 7.19
C ALA A 57 -18.39 2.36 6.20
N GLY A 58 -19.58 2.98 6.32
CA GLY A 58 -20.77 2.63 5.53
C GLY A 58 -21.68 1.57 6.15
N SER A 59 -21.29 0.92 7.26
CA SER A 59 -22.22 0.09 8.05
C SER A 59 -23.10 0.94 8.95
N GLN A 60 -24.34 0.50 9.21
CA GLN A 60 -25.37 1.27 9.94
C GLN A 60 -24.92 1.78 11.32
N ASP A 61 -24.04 1.03 12.00
CA ASP A 61 -23.60 1.36 13.36
C ASP A 61 -22.20 2.00 13.41
N TRP A 62 -21.55 2.24 12.26
CA TRP A 62 -20.16 2.71 12.22
C TRP A 62 -19.98 4.06 12.90
N GLU A 63 -20.77 5.06 12.50
CA GLU A 63 -20.62 6.44 13.00
C GLU A 63 -20.87 6.52 14.52
N GLN A 64 -21.77 5.67 15.03
CA GLN A 64 -22.08 5.59 16.46
C GLN A 64 -20.88 5.16 17.30
N TYR A 65 -20.06 4.24 16.79
CA TYR A 65 -18.96 3.64 17.55
C TYR A 65 -17.60 4.25 17.21
N GLN A 66 -17.35 4.60 15.95
CA GLN A 66 -16.07 5.19 15.51
C GLN A 66 -15.77 6.48 16.26
N SER A 67 -16.76 7.36 16.43
CA SER A 67 -16.63 8.62 17.18
C SER A 67 -16.29 8.44 18.66
N LYS A 68 -16.52 7.24 19.21
CA LYS A 68 -16.24 6.88 20.61
C LYS A 68 -14.91 6.15 20.78
N ILE A 69 -14.19 5.88 19.69
CA ILE A 69 -12.82 5.38 19.75
C ILE A 69 -11.90 6.55 19.44
N VAL A 70 -11.34 7.15 20.49
CA VAL A 70 -10.57 8.39 20.39
C VAL A 70 -9.11 8.05 20.16
N LEU A 71 -8.51 8.62 19.12
CA LEU A 71 -7.08 8.60 18.87
C LEU A 71 -6.49 9.94 19.26
N ASP A 72 -5.38 9.90 19.99
CA ASP A 72 -4.60 11.11 20.27
C ASP A 72 -3.91 11.60 19.01
N LYS A 73 -3.47 12.86 19.04
CA LYS A 73 -2.65 13.40 17.96
C LYS A 73 -1.45 12.45 17.76
N PRO A 74 -1.28 11.88 16.55
CA PRO A 74 -0.20 10.95 16.32
C PRO A 74 1.15 11.68 16.38
N GLU A 75 2.15 10.95 16.82
CA GLU A 75 3.56 11.32 16.79
C GLU A 75 4.29 10.42 15.80
N ALA A 76 5.45 10.88 15.31
CA ALA A 76 6.23 10.12 14.35
C ALA A 76 7.73 10.23 14.61
N ASP A 77 8.40 9.09 14.57
CA ASP A 77 9.86 9.01 14.54
C ASP A 77 10.32 8.60 13.15
N GLU A 78 11.24 9.37 12.55
CA GLU A 78 11.84 9.08 11.24
C GLU A 78 13.26 8.54 11.39
N ALA A 79 13.59 7.49 10.63
CA ALA A 79 14.95 6.96 10.55
C ALA A 79 15.32 6.60 9.12
N LYS A 80 16.48 7.10 8.68
CA LYS A 80 17.09 6.72 7.40
C LYS A 80 17.89 5.43 7.54
N ARG A 81 17.61 4.44 6.71
CA ARG A 81 18.33 3.16 6.67
C ARG A 81 19.56 3.25 5.78
N ALA A 82 20.48 2.29 5.98
CA ALA A 82 21.70 2.16 5.19
C ALA A 82 21.43 1.95 3.68
N LEU A 83 20.27 1.37 3.32
CA LEU A 83 19.84 1.17 1.93
C LEU A 83 19.27 2.44 1.28
N GLY A 84 19.23 3.56 2.02
CA GLY A 84 18.79 4.86 1.52
C GLY A 84 17.29 5.11 1.62
N ASP A 85 16.50 4.12 2.04
CA ASP A 85 15.08 4.30 2.34
C ASP A 85 14.86 4.88 3.74
N ILE A 86 13.75 5.60 3.89
CA ILE A 86 13.25 6.14 5.14
C ILE A 86 12.19 5.21 5.70
N VAL A 87 12.27 4.99 7.01
CA VAL A 87 11.24 4.39 7.84
C VAL A 87 10.65 5.46 8.74
N MET A 88 9.33 5.45 8.88
CA MET A 88 8.67 6.20 9.95
C MET A 88 7.87 5.25 10.83
N ASN A 89 7.97 5.43 12.14
CA ASN A 89 7.09 4.80 13.11
C ASN A 89 6.07 5.84 13.56
N LEU A 90 4.81 5.65 13.19
CA LEU A 90 3.69 6.45 13.65
C LEU A 90 3.17 5.88 14.95
N GLN A 91 2.98 6.68 15.99
CA GLN A 91 2.50 6.25 17.29
C GLN A 91 1.34 7.11 17.77
N THR A 92 0.32 6.50 18.36
CA THR A 92 -0.76 7.22 19.05
C THR A 92 -1.30 6.40 20.23
N THR A 93 -2.05 7.06 21.11
CA THR A 93 -2.84 6.41 22.14
C THR A 93 -4.29 6.32 21.69
N ILE A 94 -4.86 5.11 21.76
CA ILE A 94 -6.26 4.83 21.50
C ILE A 94 -7.00 4.74 22.83
N ARG A 95 -8.21 5.29 22.91
CA ARG A 95 -9.12 5.18 24.06
C ARG A 95 -10.47 4.63 23.63
N ASN A 96 -11.00 3.68 24.39
CA ASN A 96 -12.29 3.06 24.12
C ASN A 96 -13.41 3.66 24.99
N PHE A 97 -14.25 4.52 24.42
CA PHE A 97 -15.45 5.06 25.08
C PHE A 97 -16.76 4.47 24.52
N THR A 98 -16.71 3.31 23.86
CA THR A 98 -17.88 2.70 23.20
C THR A 98 -18.93 2.14 24.16
N GLY A 99 -18.59 1.97 25.44
CA GLY A 99 -19.42 1.25 26.41
C GLY A 99 -19.32 -0.28 26.30
N ARG A 100 -18.47 -0.79 25.39
CA ARG A 100 -18.29 -2.23 25.14
C ARG A 100 -16.80 -2.58 25.09
N THR A 101 -16.45 -3.83 25.38
CA THR A 101 -15.08 -4.32 25.20
C THR A 101 -14.80 -4.58 23.71
N LEU A 102 -13.71 -4.02 23.21
CA LEU A 102 -13.23 -4.28 21.86
C LEU A 102 -12.39 -5.56 21.87
N ASN A 103 -12.75 -6.56 21.06
CA ASN A 103 -11.91 -7.75 20.82
C ASN A 103 -11.30 -7.75 19.42
N GLY A 104 -11.55 -6.71 18.62
CA GLY A 104 -10.87 -6.48 17.37
C GLY A 104 -10.83 -5.00 17.03
N LEU A 105 -9.68 -4.54 16.58
CA LEU A 105 -9.46 -3.16 16.20
C LEU A 105 -8.43 -3.12 15.07
N GLU A 106 -8.76 -2.40 14.00
CA GLU A 106 -7.92 -2.20 12.84
C GLU A 106 -7.66 -0.70 12.66
N ILE A 107 -6.40 -0.37 12.41
CA ILE A 107 -5.90 1.00 12.30
C ILE A 107 -5.14 1.15 10.99
N ARG A 108 -5.41 2.25 10.28
CA ARG A 108 -4.59 2.73 9.17
C ARG A 108 -3.70 3.86 9.65
N GLY A 109 -2.40 3.74 9.40
CA GLY A 109 -1.44 4.83 9.53
C GLY A 109 -0.96 5.27 8.16
N ALA A 110 -0.91 6.58 7.92
CA ALA A 110 -0.51 7.15 6.65
C ALA A 110 0.35 8.41 6.82
N VAL A 111 1.29 8.59 5.91
CA VAL A 111 1.97 9.87 5.63
C VAL A 111 1.34 10.42 4.35
N VAL A 112 0.91 11.67 4.38
CA VAL A 112 0.22 12.33 3.27
C VAL A 112 0.97 13.56 2.77
N ASP A 113 0.79 13.86 1.49
CA ASP A 113 1.34 15.05 0.83
C ASP A 113 0.51 16.32 1.14
N HIS A 114 0.93 17.47 0.59
CA HIS A 114 0.23 18.74 0.78
C HIS A 114 -1.19 18.76 0.17
N GLN A 115 -1.52 17.80 -0.69
CA GLN A 115 -2.84 17.61 -1.29
C GLN A 115 -3.69 16.60 -0.50
N GLY A 116 -3.16 16.04 0.60
CA GLY A 116 -3.81 15.02 1.40
C GLY A 116 -3.77 13.62 0.78
N LYS A 117 -2.96 13.38 -0.25
CA LYS A 117 -2.81 12.05 -0.85
C LYS A 117 -1.81 11.21 -0.08
N PRO A 118 -2.05 9.91 0.14
CA PRO A 118 -1.08 9.03 0.77
C PRO A 118 0.21 8.93 -0.04
N VAL A 119 1.33 9.31 0.58
CA VAL A 119 2.69 9.00 0.12
C VAL A 119 3.02 7.56 0.47
N LYS A 120 2.73 7.19 1.72
CA LYS A 120 2.87 5.83 2.23
C LYS A 120 1.81 5.58 3.28
N GLU A 121 1.23 4.39 3.25
CA GLU A 121 0.26 3.98 4.23
C GLU A 121 0.37 2.48 4.51
N ARG A 122 -0.22 2.08 5.64
CA ARG A 122 -0.33 0.69 6.06
C ARG A 122 -1.50 0.53 7.01
N THR A 123 -2.25 -0.54 6.81
CA THR A 123 -3.35 -0.95 7.69
C THR A 123 -2.93 -2.18 8.50
N LEU A 124 -3.22 -2.17 9.80
CA LEU A 124 -2.86 -3.23 10.72
C LEU A 124 -3.99 -3.55 11.68
N VAL A 125 -4.16 -4.83 11.97
CA VAL A 125 -4.97 -5.31 13.09
C VAL A 125 -4.15 -5.16 14.38
N VAL A 126 -4.58 -4.25 15.26
CA VAL A 126 -3.91 -3.95 16.53
C VAL A 126 -4.55 -4.67 17.73
N ILE A 127 -5.76 -5.19 17.54
CA ILE A 127 -6.42 -6.13 18.44
C ILE A 127 -7.12 -7.20 17.58
N PRO A 128 -7.05 -8.49 17.91
CA PRO A 128 -6.27 -9.05 19.02
C PRO A 128 -4.79 -9.19 18.64
N THR A 129 -3.91 -9.04 19.63
CA THR A 129 -2.50 -9.43 19.54
C THR A 129 -2.14 -10.31 20.75
N THR A 130 -1.00 -11.00 20.70
CA THR A 130 -0.53 -11.84 21.83
C THR A 130 -0.38 -11.04 23.13
N ARG A 131 -0.08 -9.74 23.05
CA ARG A 131 0.09 -8.87 24.22
C ARG A 131 -1.18 -8.11 24.60
N GLN A 132 -2.03 -7.80 23.62
CA GLN A 132 -3.27 -7.06 23.80
C GLN A 132 -4.42 -7.80 23.11
N PRO A 133 -5.06 -8.76 23.80
CA PRO A 133 -6.15 -9.55 23.21
C PRO A 133 -7.45 -8.75 23.10
N GLU A 134 -7.65 -7.73 23.95
CA GLU A 134 -8.85 -6.89 23.98
C GLU A 134 -8.55 -5.51 24.56
N LEU A 135 -9.46 -4.55 24.35
CA LEU A 135 -9.44 -3.24 24.99
C LEU A 135 -10.80 -2.99 25.66
N GLU A 136 -10.80 -3.11 26.99
CA GLU A 136 -11.99 -2.86 27.82
C GLU A 136 -12.49 -1.42 27.66
N THR A 137 -13.73 -1.18 28.09
CA THR A 137 -14.32 0.16 28.15
C THR A 137 -13.53 1.06 29.09
N ASN A 138 -13.37 2.33 28.70
CA ASN A 138 -12.61 3.38 29.38
C ASN A 138 -11.12 3.06 29.58
N ARG A 139 -10.59 2.06 28.86
CA ARG A 139 -9.16 1.78 28.82
C ARG A 139 -8.50 2.41 27.60
N THR A 140 -7.18 2.50 27.70
CA THR A 140 -6.33 3.04 26.66
C THR A 140 -5.23 2.05 26.29
N MET A 141 -4.74 2.14 25.06
CA MET A 141 -3.54 1.43 24.63
C MET A 141 -2.73 2.28 23.67
N VAL A 142 -1.42 2.07 23.65
CA VAL A 142 -0.54 2.67 22.65
C VAL A 142 -0.48 1.76 21.43
N VAL A 143 -0.61 2.34 20.25
CA VAL A 143 -0.43 1.65 18.97
C VAL A 143 0.69 2.29 18.18
N ALA A 144 1.40 1.46 17.42
CA ALA A 144 2.43 1.93 16.50
C ALA A 144 2.24 1.29 15.12
N VAL A 145 2.34 2.10 14.07
CA VAL A 145 2.30 1.68 12.66
C VAL A 145 3.64 2.04 12.02
N ARG A 146 4.37 1.03 11.57
CA ARG A 146 5.65 1.20 10.88
C ARG A 146 5.44 1.28 9.37
N LEU A 147 5.84 2.40 8.79
CA LEU A 147 5.82 2.70 7.37
C LEU A 147 7.26 2.66 6.83
N GLU A 148 7.47 1.96 5.72
CA GLU A 148 8.82 1.73 5.17
C GLU A 148 8.90 2.07 3.68
N GLY A 149 10.12 2.31 3.20
CA GLY A 149 10.37 2.51 1.78
C GLY A 149 10.09 3.93 1.27
N MET A 150 10.00 4.92 2.17
CA MET A 150 9.91 6.32 1.76
C MET A 150 11.27 6.82 1.26
N LYS A 151 11.27 7.84 0.42
CA LYS A 151 12.46 8.49 -0.14
C LYS A 151 12.59 9.89 0.41
N ASP A 152 13.83 10.40 0.47
CA ASP A 152 14.08 11.79 0.85
C ASP A 152 13.28 12.78 -0.01
N SER A 153 13.09 12.46 -1.30
CA SER A 153 12.37 13.27 -2.28
C SER A 153 10.84 13.23 -2.17
N ASP A 154 10.27 12.36 -1.34
CA ASP A 154 8.82 12.24 -1.22
C ASP A 154 8.23 13.47 -0.50
N ASP A 155 7.13 14.01 -1.00
CA ASP A 155 6.44 15.15 -0.40
C ASP A 155 5.65 14.74 0.86
N ARG A 156 6.26 14.87 2.03
CA ARG A 156 5.68 14.45 3.33
C ARG A 156 5.19 15.68 4.11
N ALA A 157 3.90 15.98 4.01
CA ALA A 157 3.33 17.17 4.64
C ALA A 157 2.72 16.89 6.02
N ASN A 158 2.06 15.75 6.18
CA ASN A 158 1.35 15.43 7.43
C ASN A 158 1.27 13.92 7.69
N ILE A 159 0.95 13.55 8.91
CA ILE A 159 0.71 12.17 9.36
C ILE A 159 -0.74 12.00 9.79
N GLN A 160 -1.30 10.83 9.52
CA GLN A 160 -2.69 10.49 9.83
C GLN A 160 -2.75 9.08 10.41
N MET A 161 -3.55 8.90 11.47
CA MET A 161 -3.91 7.59 12.00
C MET A 161 -5.42 7.54 12.21
N GLU A 162 -6.05 6.48 11.74
CA GLU A 162 -7.51 6.35 11.79
C GLU A 162 -7.95 4.90 12.04
N VAL A 163 -9.14 4.76 12.62
CA VAL A 163 -9.79 3.46 12.80
C VAL A 163 -10.48 3.05 11.52
N THR A 164 -10.18 1.85 11.02
CA THR A 164 -10.75 1.30 9.78
C THR A 164 -11.63 0.08 10.00
N GLY A 165 -11.54 -0.55 11.18
CA GLY A 165 -12.34 -1.72 11.54
C GLY A 165 -12.52 -1.88 13.05
N ILE A 166 -13.74 -2.20 13.48
CA ILE A 166 -14.10 -2.35 14.90
C ILE A 166 -14.81 -3.69 15.10
N LYS A 167 -14.41 -4.45 16.13
CA LYS A 167 -15.12 -5.68 16.55
C LYS A 167 -15.28 -5.70 18.06
N PHE A 168 -16.47 -6.06 18.49
CA PHE A 168 -16.83 -6.15 19.90
C PHE A 168 -16.80 -7.59 20.39
N LYS A 169 -16.40 -7.76 21.66
CA LYS A 169 -16.60 -9.02 22.37
C LYS A 169 -18.10 -9.32 22.43
N GLN A 170 -18.45 -10.57 22.07
CA GLN A 170 -19.81 -11.09 22.21
C GLN A 170 -20.15 -11.28 23.69
#